data_AF-A0A3N0A5G8-F1
#
_entry.id   AF-A0A3N0A5G8-F1
#
_cell.length_a   1.000
_cell.length_b   1.000
_cell.length_c   1.000
_cell.angle_alpha   90.00
_cell.angle_beta   90.00
_cell.angle_gamma   90.00
#
_symmetry.space_group_name_H-M   'P 1'
#
loop_
_entity.id
_entity.type
_entity.pdbx_description
1 polymer ?
#
loop_
_entity_poly.entity_id
_entity_poly.type
_entity_poly.pdbx_seq_one_letter_code
_entity_poly.pdbx_strand_id
1 'polypeptide(L)' 'MSEEEKLIEAQKQVIGILFEVVKRYQANSDLDDEYLRLLAKGQDGGRLDEIIRERKENAGIIGRLLEQLET' A
#
# COMPACT_ATOMS: atom_id res chain seq x y z
N MET A 1 -14.10 -6.20 -30.23
CA MET A 1 -14.44 -5.94 -28.82
C MET A 1 -15.69 -5.08 -28.76
N SER A 2 -16.72 -5.56 -28.07
CA SER A 2 -17.93 -4.78 -27.78
C SER A 2 -17.62 -3.66 -26.77
N GLU A 3 -18.52 -2.67 -26.67
CA GLU A 3 -18.42 -1.64 -25.62
C GLU A 3 -18.51 -2.25 -24.21
N GLU A 4 -19.30 -3.31 -24.06
CA GLU A 4 -19.44 -4.06 -22.81
C GLU A 4 -18.12 -4.73 -22.40
N GLU A 5 -17.41 -5.36 -23.33
CA GLU A 5 -16.08 -5.96 -23.06
C GLU A 5 -15.06 -4.90 -22.64
N LYS A 6 -15.08 -3.72 -23.26
CA LYS A 6 -14.21 -2.59 -22.88
C LYS A 6 -14.51 -2.08 -21.47
N LEU A 7 -15.79 -1.99 -21.10
CA LEU A 7 -16.23 -1.56 -19.78
C LEU A 7 -15.78 -2.56 -18.70
N ILE A 8 -15.97 -3.86 -18.94
CA ILE A 8 -15.55 -4.92 -18.01
C ILE A 8 -14.03 -4.88 -17.80
N GLU A 9 -13.25 -4.66 -18.86
CA GLU A 9 -11.80 -4.60 -18.75
C GLU A 9 -11.34 -3.39 -17.91
N ALA A 10 -11.94 -2.21 -18.13
CA ALA A 10 -11.66 -1.03 -17.33
C ALA A 10 -11.98 -1.27 -15.84
N GLN A 11 -13.11 -1.92 -15.52
CA GLN A 11 -13.47 -2.26 -14.14
C GLN A 11 -12.47 -3.22 -13.49
N LYS A 12 -11.97 -4.22 -14.22
CA LYS A 12 -10.95 -5.15 -13.70
C LYS A 12 -9.64 -4.43 -13.36
N GLN A 13 -9.24 -3.47 -14.19
CA GLN A 13 -8.04 -2.65 -13.92
C GLN A 13 -8.21 -1.83 -12.65
N VAL A 14 -9.35 -1.15 -12.49
CA VAL A 14 -9.68 -0.39 -11.27
C VAL A 14 -9.66 -1.28 -10.03
N ILE A 15 -10.28 -2.47 -10.10
CA ILE A 15 -10.26 -3.45 -9.00
C ILE A 15 -8.83 -3.87 -8.66
N GLY A 16 -7.99 -4.11 -9.67
CA GLY A 16 -6.59 -4.47 -9.47
C GLY A 16 -5.80 -3.39 -8.74
N ILE A 17 -5.99 -2.13 -9.13
CA ILE A 17 -5.36 -0.97 -8.47
C ILE A 17 -5.82 -0.87 -7.01
N LEU A 18 -7.13 -0.92 -6.76
CA LEU A 18 -7.69 -0.84 -5.41
C LEU A 18 -7.20 -1.99 -4.51
N PHE A 19 -7.06 -3.20 -5.05
CA PHE A 19 -6.57 -4.34 -4.31
C PHE A 19 -5.11 -4.16 -3.88
N GLU A 20 -4.26 -3.63 -4.76
CA GLU A 20 -2.87 -3.33 -4.40
C GLU A 20 -2.78 -2.19 -3.37
N VAL A 21 -3.62 -1.16 -3.48
CA VAL A 21 -3.73 -0.10 -2.48
C VAL A 21 -4.06 -0.68 -1.09
N VAL A 22 -5.08 -1.54 -0.99
CA VAL A 22 -5.47 -2.19 0.27
C VAL A 22 -4.32 -3.01 0.86
N LYS A 23 -3.60 -3.79 0.05
CA LYS A 23 -2.44 -4.56 0.52
C LYS A 23 -1.35 -3.69 1.12
N ARG A 24 -1.06 -2.55 0.50
CA ARG A 24 -0.02 -1.61 0.99
C ARG A 24 -0.43 -0.92 2.28
N TYR A 25 -1.71 -0.60 2.42
CA TYR A 25 -2.25 -0.11 3.69
C TYR A 25 -2.16 -1.18 4.79
N GLN A 26 -2.51 -2.43 4.49
CA GLN A 26 -2.37 -3.54 5.44
C GLN A 26 -0.91 -3.74 5.86
N ALA A 27 0.02 -3.77 4.91
CA ALA A 27 1.45 -3.86 5.21
C ALA A 27 1.93 -2.70 6.10
N ASN A 28 1.46 -1.48 5.85
CA ASN A 28 1.77 -0.33 6.73
C ASN A 28 1.18 -0.47 8.13
N SER A 29 -0.01 -1.05 8.26
CA SER A 29 -0.63 -1.33 9.55
C SER A 29 0.18 -2.37 10.34
N ASP A 30 0.65 -3.43 9.68
CA ASP A 30 1.48 -4.47 10.31
C ASP A 30 2.83 -3.89 10.77
N LEU A 31 3.43 -3.01 9.95
CA LEU A 31 4.65 -2.28 10.30
C LEU A 31 4.45 -1.32 11.47
N ASP A 32 3.28 -0.69 11.59
CA ASP A 32 2.94 0.16 12.74
C ASP A 32 2.85 -0.63 14.04
N ASP A 33 2.24 -1.81 14.00
CA ASP A 33 2.22 -2.73 15.14
C ASP A 33 3.62 -3.18 15.55
N GLU A 34 4.48 -3.50 14.58
CA GLU A 34 5.89 -3.85 14.83
C GLU A 34 6.64 -2.68 15.48
N TYR A 35 6.50 -1.48 14.92
CA TYR A 35 7.13 -0.25 15.40
C TYR A 35 6.79 0.01 16.88
N LEU A 36 5.51 -0.06 17.24
CA LEU A 36 5.05 0.14 18.61
C LEU A 36 5.60 -0.92 19.58
N ARG A 37 5.68 -2.19 19.15
CA ARG A 37 6.27 -3.27 19.97
C ARG A 37 7.77 -3.07 20.20
N LEU A 38 8.51 -2.64 19.18
CA LEU A 38 9.95 -2.37 19.29
C LEU A 38 10.23 -1.16 20.19
N LEU A 39 9.46 -0.08 20.03
CA LEU A 39 9.53 1.08 20.93
C LEU A 39 9.27 0.68 22.38
N ALA A 40 8.23 -0.12 22.65
CA ALA A 40 7.92 -0.57 24.01
C ALA A 40 9.02 -1.44 24.63
N LYS A 41 9.77 -2.20 23.81
CA LYS A 41 10.88 -3.06 24.27
C LYS A 41 12.21 -2.32 24.44
N GLY A 42 12.36 -1.13 23.85
CA GLY A 42 13.61 -0.36 23.91
C GLY A 42 14.81 -1.03 23.22
N GLN A 43 14.55 -2.03 22.37
CA GLN A 43 15.56 -2.79 21.62
C GLN A 43 15.18 -2.79 20.16
N ASP A 44 15.93 -2.02 19.36
CA ASP A 44 15.62 -1.78 17.97
C ASP A 44 16.71 -2.29 17.01
N GLY A 45 17.98 -2.02 17.32
CA GLY A 45 19.08 -2.44 16.46
C GLY A 45 19.04 -1.84 15.03
N GLY A 46 18.28 -0.77 14.79
CA GLY A 46 18.13 -0.12 13.48
C GLY A 46 16.84 -0.48 12.73
N ARG A 47 15.98 -1.36 13.27
CA ARG A 47 14.76 -1.82 12.62
C ARG A 47 13.68 -0.73 12.50
N LEU A 48 13.60 0.20 13.45
CA LEU A 48 12.64 1.32 13.46
C LEU A 48 12.86 2.23 12.24
N ASP A 49 14.11 2.48 11.87
CA ASP A 49 14.46 3.28 10.70
C ASP A 49 14.07 2.54 9.40
N GLU A 50 14.28 1.23 9.35
CA GLU A 50 13.82 0.39 8.22
C GLU A 50 12.30 0.42 8.08
N ILE A 51 11.57 0.24 9.19
CA ILE A 51 10.10 0.31 9.22
C ILE A 51 9.62 1.65 8.67
N ILE A 52 10.22 2.78 9.11
CA ILE A 52 9.84 4.10 8.63
C ILE A 52 10.08 4.23 7.11
N ARG A 53 11.19 3.68 6.61
CA ARG A 53 11.50 3.67 5.17
C ARG A 53 10.50 2.85 4.38
N GLU A 54 10.20 1.62 4.83
CA GLU A 54 9.21 0.73 4.19
C GLU A 54 7.81 1.38 4.17
N ARG A 55 7.40 2.02 5.27
CA ARG A 55 6.11 2.72 5.34
C ARG A 55 6.01 3.88 4.36
N LYS A 56 7.09 4.65 4.20
CA LYS A 56 7.18 5.73 3.21
C LYS A 56 7.12 5.20 1.78
N GLU A 57 7.79 4.09 1.50
CA GLU A 57 7.75 3.45 0.18
C GLU A 57 6.32 3.00 -0.17
N ASN A 58 5.66 2.29 0.75
CA ASN A 58 4.27 1.87 0.59
C ASN A 58 3.33 3.07 0.39
N ALA A 59 3.50 4.15 1.16
CA ALA A 59 2.71 5.37 0.98
C ALA A 59 2.94 6.02 -0.40
N GLY A 60 4.19 6.04 -0.89
CA GLY A 60 4.50 6.52 -2.22
C GLY A 60 3.91 5.66 -3.34
N ILE A 61 3.86 4.33 -3.16
CA ILE A 61 3.20 3.40 -4.09
C ILE A 61 1.68 3.66 -4.09
N ILE A 62 1.06 3.78 -2.92
CA ILE A 62 -0.38 4.08 -2.79
C ILE A 62 -0.72 5.37 -3.53
N GLY A 63 0.05 6.45 -3.33
CA GLY A 63 -0.17 7.73 -4.01
C GLY A 63 -0.19 7.57 -5.54
N ARG A 64 0.84 6.93 -6.12
CA ARG A 64 0.90 6.68 -7.57
C ARG A 64 -0.24 5.82 -8.09
N LEU A 65 -0.71 4.86 -7.31
CA LEU A 65 -1.84 4.00 -7.68
C LEU A 65 -3.16 4.76 -7.66
N LEU A 66 -3.37 5.63 -6.66
CA LEU A 66 -4.58 6.45 -6.57
C LEU A 66 -4.62 7.50 -7.69
N GLU A 67 -3.48 8.10 -8.05
CA GLU A 67 -3.37 9.02 -9.20
C GLU A 67 -3.84 8.36 -10.51
N GLN A 68 -3.61 7.05 -10.70
CA GLN A 68 -4.08 6.32 -11.89
C GLN A 68 -5.61 6.16 -11.95
N LEU A 69 -6.32 6.33 -10.84
CA LEU A 69 -7.78 6.23 -10.78
C LEU A 69 -8.48 7.57 -11.04
N GLU A 70 -7.77 8.68 -10.88
CA GLU A 70 -8.31 10.03 -11.08
C GLU A 70 -8.26 10.48 -12.55
N THR A 71 -7.51 9.76 -13.40
CA THR A 71 -7.40 9.91 -14.86
C THR A 71 -8.41 9.07 -15.62
#